data_AF-A0A0D8Y976-F1
#
_entry.id   AF-A0A0D8Y976-F1
#
_cell.length_a   1.000
_cell.length_b   1.000
_cell.length_c   1.000
_cell.angle_alpha   90.00
_cell.angle_beta   90.00
_cell.angle_gamma   90.00
#
_symmetry.space_group_name_H-M   'P 1'
#
loop_
_entity.id
_entity.type
_entity.pdbx_description
1 polymer ?
#
loop_
_entity_poly.entity_id
_entity_poly.type
_entity_poly.pdbx_seq_one_letter_code
_entity_poly.pdbx_strand_id
1 'polypeptide(L)'
;MIAQTNVLQVQLQIAAETNMQLKQQILEKDRSLNMISDELNRKRPECVGSDCSVQQASQYLSDQEVLDKNDQLCGSPSTTAENMRIFVESSDGERNNDLTQYIESLKDECLQLKEAFMQSEELIKEKSKIVETLTQENEELRQLAAQKHAESTEYFAQLQIAFERANSLETKLVEDAKFATDSLAEERESKEKLVRELQRLRDHLLLVEETSTTEAVEAEKRETELREQIRHLQNTIVAADTDTTKAVQSMRTELSSLQERVVVAEESAEDWKSRYEGEKRLHSETSDALANLQVVVRELSSDHERELADAFHKNAQLQENIRDLTETVVNLRTDMERMSLDKQTVEDLLESAKSSINARQKIVEDLEVQLEEARAFTRRSSENYHIDDVTLRQLFLSYFTAPVDKRSDIALLLANVLQYPPEDLQKVRQAVSGKSRNATSSRGISLAEQFIRFLENESESASTAPHLPVTAPEPTPGPSITPPQIVLSASQPSSLDAELIEQNLNPTTRFLDTSRRRAIKTKQNGKN
;
A
#
# COMPACT_ATOMS: atom_id res chain seq x y z
N MET A 1 26.16 10.44 -6.31
CA MET A 1 26.54 10.17 -4.90
C MET A 1 28.00 10.58 -4.67
N ILE A 2 28.93 9.69 -4.29
CA ILE A 2 30.30 10.04 -3.80
C ILE A 2 31.00 11.15 -4.60
N ALA A 3 31.07 11.04 -5.92
CA ALA A 3 31.72 12.06 -6.77
C ALA A 3 31.08 13.47 -6.65
N GLN A 4 29.76 13.58 -6.48
CA GLN A 4 29.08 14.86 -6.25
C GLN A 4 29.34 15.41 -4.85
N THR A 5 29.42 14.53 -3.83
CA THR A 5 29.80 14.93 -2.47
C THR A 5 31.20 15.56 -2.45
N ASN A 6 32.15 14.96 -3.15
CA ASN A 6 33.51 15.48 -3.26
C ASN A 6 33.55 16.85 -3.99
N VAL A 7 32.78 17.03 -5.07
CA VAL A 7 32.68 18.32 -5.77
C VAL A 7 32.08 19.41 -4.87
N LEU A 8 31.02 19.10 -4.12
CA LEU A 8 30.42 20.02 -3.15
C LEU A 8 31.40 20.39 -2.03
N GLN A 9 32.19 19.43 -1.53
CA GLN A 9 33.21 19.68 -0.50
C GLN A 9 34.33 20.59 -1.01
N VAL A 10 34.81 20.39 -2.24
CA VAL A 10 35.82 21.25 -2.87
C VAL A 10 35.26 22.67 -3.12
N GLN A 11 34.01 22.79 -3.60
CA GLN A 11 33.36 24.10 -3.75
C GLN A 11 33.20 24.83 -2.41
N LEU A 12 32.82 24.12 -1.34
CA LEU A 12 32.71 24.68 0.01
C LEU A 12 34.07 25.13 0.56
N GLN A 13 35.15 24.38 0.30
CA GLN A 13 36.50 24.78 0.68
C GLN A 13 36.95 26.05 -0.06
N ILE A 14 36.76 26.13 -1.38
CA ILE A 14 37.08 27.33 -2.17
C ILE A 14 36.26 28.55 -1.69
N ALA A 15 34.98 28.35 -1.35
CA ALA A 15 34.13 29.39 -0.77
C ALA A 15 34.60 29.84 0.64
N ALA A 16 35.19 28.95 1.44
CA ALA A 16 35.77 29.30 2.74
C ALA A 16 37.09 30.07 2.59
N GLU A 17 37.99 29.62 1.71
CA GLU A 17 39.28 30.27 1.45
C GLU A 17 39.10 31.68 0.87
N THR A 18 38.19 31.87 -0.09
CA THR A 18 37.87 33.19 -0.65
C THR A 18 37.24 34.13 0.38
N ASN A 19 36.35 33.65 1.26
CA ASN A 19 35.82 34.43 2.37
C ASN A 19 36.91 34.85 3.38
N MET A 20 37.90 33.98 3.63
CA MET A 20 39.03 34.30 4.51
C MET A 20 39.91 35.40 3.91
N GLN A 21 40.23 35.30 2.61
CA GLN A 21 40.96 36.34 1.88
C GLN A 21 40.22 37.69 1.89
N LEU A 22 38.90 37.68 1.65
CA LEU A 22 38.09 38.91 1.66
C LEU A 22 38.10 39.59 3.03
N LYS A 23 37.94 38.82 4.12
CA LYS A 23 38.05 39.34 5.50
C LYS A 23 39.43 39.94 5.79
N GLN A 24 40.49 39.33 5.28
CA GLN A 24 41.85 39.84 5.46
C GLN A 24 42.07 41.17 4.70
N GLN A 25 41.54 41.30 3.48
CA GLN A 25 41.58 42.57 2.73
C GLN A 25 40.78 43.69 3.41
N ILE A 26 39.63 43.38 4.02
CA ILE A 26 38.83 44.36 4.78
C ILE A 26 39.64 44.89 5.97
N LEU A 27 40.24 44.01 6.77
CA LEU A 27 41.08 44.41 7.92
C LEU A 27 42.32 45.24 7.50
N GLU A 28 42.84 45.04 6.29
CA GLU A 28 43.96 45.83 5.74
C GLU A 28 43.49 47.20 5.20
N LYS A 29 42.29 47.27 4.63
CA LYS A 29 41.60 48.53 4.27
C LYS A 29 41.29 49.37 5.50
N ASP A 30 40.77 48.78 6.56
CA ASP A 30 40.42 49.48 7.80
C ASP A 30 41.66 50.07 8.49
N ARG A 31 42.77 49.32 8.53
CA ARG A 31 44.08 49.83 9.00
C ARG A 31 44.55 51.02 8.16
N SER A 32 44.39 50.93 6.85
CA SER A 32 44.79 51.99 5.91
C SER A 32 43.93 53.26 6.10
N LEU A 33 42.62 53.12 6.30
CA LEU A 33 41.70 54.22 6.60
C LEU A 33 42.03 54.90 7.93
N ASN A 34 42.32 54.12 8.98
CA ASN A 34 42.73 54.67 10.28
C ASN A 34 44.03 55.48 10.18
N MET A 35 45.04 54.97 9.44
CA MET A 35 46.28 55.73 9.20
C MET A 35 46.03 57.07 8.47
N ILE A 36 45.13 57.10 7.48
CA ILE A 36 44.76 58.32 6.75
C ILE A 36 44.00 59.30 7.66
N SER A 37 43.14 58.79 8.55
CA SER A 37 42.43 59.58 9.56
C SER A 37 43.41 60.24 10.55
N ASP A 38 44.38 59.49 11.06
CA ASP A 38 45.43 60.00 11.95
C ASP A 38 46.31 61.05 11.26
N GLU A 39 46.63 60.87 9.97
CA GLU A 39 47.40 61.85 9.20
C GLU A 39 46.60 63.13 8.91
N LEU A 40 45.29 63.03 8.64
CA LEU A 40 44.39 64.18 8.51
C LEU A 40 44.27 64.95 9.82
N ASN A 41 44.09 64.26 10.95
CA ASN A 41 44.02 64.88 12.27
C ASN A 41 45.33 65.60 12.63
N ARG A 42 46.50 65.05 12.24
CA ARG A 42 47.81 65.72 12.37
C ARG A 42 48.02 66.92 11.45
N LYS A 43 47.21 67.09 10.40
CA LYS A 43 47.34 68.16 9.40
C LYS A 43 46.33 69.30 9.52
N ARG A 44 45.48 69.32 10.56
CA ARG A 44 44.72 70.54 10.93
C ARG A 44 45.67 71.58 11.55
N PRO A 45 45.84 72.78 10.96
CA PRO A 45 46.57 73.86 11.61
C PRO A 45 45.70 74.53 12.68
N GLU A 46 46.24 74.74 13.88
CA GLU A 46 45.59 75.51 14.94
C GLU A 46 45.69 77.01 14.66
N CYS A 47 44.85 77.52 13.76
CA CYS A 47 44.65 78.96 13.59
C CYS A 47 43.80 79.53 14.75
N VAL A 48 44.40 79.65 15.94
CA VAL A 48 43.87 80.47 17.03
C VAL A 48 44.04 81.95 16.63
N GLY A 49 42.95 82.71 16.68
CA GLY A 49 42.90 84.05 16.13
C GLY A 49 43.80 85.06 16.84
N SER A 50 44.53 85.85 16.03
CA SER A 50 45.16 87.10 16.43
C SER A 50 44.63 88.19 15.52
N ASP A 51 43.81 89.10 16.05
CA ASP A 51 43.51 90.37 15.39
C ASP A 51 43.47 91.51 16.42
N CYS A 52 43.82 92.72 15.98
CA CYS A 52 44.27 93.80 16.85
C CYS A 52 43.45 95.09 16.68
N SER A 53 43.72 96.06 17.56
CA SER A 53 43.13 97.40 17.55
C SER A 53 43.44 98.22 16.30
N VAL A 54 42.58 99.20 15.96
CA VAL A 54 42.97 100.50 15.36
C VAL A 54 41.75 101.47 15.21
N GLN A 55 41.85 102.62 15.90
CA GLN A 55 41.52 104.02 15.46
C GLN A 55 40.05 104.54 15.31
N GLN A 56 39.75 105.84 15.41
CA GLN A 56 40.36 107.02 16.10
C GLN A 56 39.41 108.26 16.06
N ALA A 57 39.76 109.31 16.83
CA ALA A 57 39.62 110.75 16.51
C ALA A 57 38.29 111.54 16.71
N SER A 58 38.42 112.59 17.52
CA SER A 58 37.99 113.99 17.30
C SER A 58 36.51 114.42 17.22
N GLN A 59 36.14 115.37 18.11
CA GLN A 59 35.70 116.71 17.68
C GLN A 59 36.11 117.77 18.74
N TYR A 60 36.17 119.05 18.35
CA TYR A 60 36.72 120.20 19.09
C TYR A 60 36.06 121.49 18.55
N LEU A 61 36.17 122.62 19.27
CA LEU A 61 35.89 124.00 18.80
C LEU A 61 34.39 124.31 18.51
N SER A 62 33.91 125.57 18.55
CA SER A 62 34.29 126.74 19.37
C SER A 62 33.17 127.81 19.31
N ASP A 63 33.31 128.88 20.13
CA ASP A 63 32.86 130.26 19.85
C ASP A 63 31.34 130.53 19.72
N GLN A 64 30.80 131.76 19.79
CA GLN A 64 31.18 133.00 20.51
C GLN A 64 29.99 133.98 20.38
N GLU A 65 29.62 134.71 21.44
CA GLU A 65 28.66 135.84 21.32
C GLU A 65 29.21 137.12 21.97
N VAL A 66 28.84 138.25 21.36
CA VAL A 66 29.20 139.62 21.74
C VAL A 66 27.95 140.33 22.25
N LEU A 67 28.08 141.15 23.29
CA LEU A 67 27.01 142.07 23.70
C LEU A 67 27.51 143.51 23.75
N ASP A 68 27.05 144.28 22.76
CA ASP A 68 27.33 145.70 22.56
C ASP A 68 26.34 146.59 23.34
N LYS A 69 26.82 147.70 23.93
CA LYS A 69 26.00 148.79 24.51
C LYS A 69 26.75 150.13 24.62
N ASN A 70 26.28 151.09 23.81
CA ASN A 70 25.93 152.47 24.17
C ASN A 70 27.00 153.44 24.73
N ASP A 71 26.84 154.78 24.72
CA ASP A 71 26.11 155.80 23.91
C ASP A 71 26.39 157.17 24.60
N GLN A 72 25.95 158.29 24.00
CA GLN A 72 25.58 159.58 24.64
C GLN A 72 26.59 160.74 24.86
N LEU A 73 26.18 161.87 24.25
CA LEU A 73 26.04 163.26 24.79
C LEU A 73 27.17 164.32 24.68
N CYS A 74 26.90 165.29 23.78
CA CYS A 74 26.78 166.74 23.97
C CYS A 74 27.80 167.57 24.80
N GLY A 75 28.25 168.71 24.23
CA GLY A 75 28.77 169.85 25.01
C GLY A 75 29.37 171.01 24.19
N SER A 76 28.64 172.11 24.07
CA SER A 76 29.10 173.44 23.57
C SER A 76 28.44 174.55 24.43
N PRO A 77 28.71 175.88 24.30
CA PRO A 77 29.74 176.63 23.55
C PRO A 77 30.40 177.78 24.39
N SER A 78 31.04 178.77 23.72
CA SER A 78 30.88 180.24 23.97
C SER A 78 31.96 181.10 24.70
N THR A 79 32.35 182.21 24.05
CA THR A 79 32.72 183.58 24.60
C THR A 79 33.93 183.73 25.55
N THR A 80 34.60 184.89 25.75
CA THR A 80 34.55 186.32 25.30
C THR A 80 36.00 186.89 25.45
N ALA A 81 36.60 187.70 24.57
CA ALA A 81 36.41 189.13 24.23
C ALA A 81 36.96 190.17 25.26
N GLU A 82 37.36 191.36 24.75
CA GLU A 82 37.73 192.64 25.45
C GLU A 82 39.15 192.84 26.05
N ASN A 83 39.67 194.08 26.26
CA ASN A 83 39.76 195.30 25.41
C ASN A 83 40.60 196.44 26.08
N MET A 84 41.42 197.21 25.32
CA MET A 84 41.82 198.63 25.59
C MET A 84 42.59 198.96 26.93
N ARG A 85 43.16 200.14 27.25
CA ARG A 85 43.48 201.48 26.64
C ARG A 85 44.65 202.14 27.44
N ILE A 86 45.69 202.78 26.85
CA ILE A 86 45.90 204.22 26.47
C ILE A 86 46.29 205.22 27.62
N PHE A 87 47.04 206.28 27.23
CA PHE A 87 47.44 207.54 27.93
C PHE A 87 48.77 207.48 28.74
N VAL A 88 49.88 208.24 28.51
CA VAL A 88 50.27 209.44 27.70
C VAL A 88 50.18 210.82 28.43
N GLU A 89 51.10 211.76 28.09
CA GLU A 89 51.05 213.24 28.29
C GLU A 89 51.30 213.82 29.72
N SER A 90 51.87 215.02 29.97
CA SER A 90 52.45 216.12 29.13
C SER A 90 53.51 216.99 29.88
N SER A 91 54.18 217.92 29.15
CA SER A 91 54.50 219.32 29.56
C SER A 91 55.51 219.62 30.71
N ASP A 92 56.25 220.74 30.75
CA ASP A 92 56.65 221.84 29.81
C ASP A 92 58.07 222.30 30.26
N GLY A 93 58.92 223.04 29.54
CA GLY A 93 58.88 223.74 28.25
C GLY A 93 60.27 224.35 27.93
N GLU A 94 60.34 225.43 27.13
CA GLU A 94 61.56 226.25 26.87
C GLU A 94 62.79 225.56 26.20
N ARG A 95 62.62 224.64 25.23
CA ARG A 95 63.74 224.16 24.39
C ARG A 95 63.44 224.16 22.89
N ASN A 96 64.30 224.84 22.13
CA ASN A 96 64.01 225.31 20.78
C ASN A 96 64.68 224.48 19.65
N ASN A 97 64.87 223.18 19.88
CA ASN A 97 65.51 222.25 18.93
C ASN A 97 64.86 220.84 18.95
N ASP A 98 64.41 220.41 20.13
CA ASP A 98 63.98 219.04 20.44
C ASP A 98 62.68 218.62 19.71
N LEU A 99 61.80 219.57 19.39
CA LEU A 99 60.47 219.28 18.81
C LEU A 99 60.56 218.66 17.40
N THR A 100 61.58 219.03 16.63
CA THR A 100 61.88 218.43 15.31
C THR A 100 62.25 216.96 15.45
N GLN A 101 63.03 216.65 16.49
CA GLN A 101 63.53 215.30 16.78
C GLN A 101 62.40 214.37 17.28
N TYR A 102 61.42 214.92 17.99
CA TYR A 102 60.21 214.17 18.40
C TYR A 102 59.32 213.78 17.20
N ILE A 103 59.20 214.64 16.18
CA ILE A 103 58.48 214.33 14.93
C ILE A 103 59.20 213.23 14.13
N GLU A 104 60.54 213.20 14.17
CA GLU A 104 61.33 212.10 13.58
C GLU A 104 61.09 210.79 14.35
N SER A 105 61.15 210.82 15.69
CA SER A 105 60.89 209.66 16.57
C SER A 105 59.50 209.05 16.35
N LEU A 106 58.45 209.88 16.18
CA LEU A 106 57.08 209.42 15.92
C LEU A 106 56.92 208.78 14.54
N LYS A 107 57.71 209.18 13.54
CA LYS A 107 57.76 208.48 12.24
C LYS A 107 58.41 207.11 12.37
N ASP A 108 59.52 207.01 13.08
CA ASP A 108 60.23 205.74 13.29
C ASP A 108 59.37 204.75 14.09
N GLU A 109 58.64 205.22 15.11
CA GLU A 109 57.66 204.41 15.84
C GLU A 109 56.50 203.95 14.93
N CYS A 110 55.98 204.83 14.06
CA CYS A 110 54.98 204.45 13.04
C CYS A 110 55.51 203.45 12.00
N LEU A 111 56.81 203.50 11.66
CA LEU A 111 57.46 202.53 10.77
C LEU A 111 57.62 201.17 11.47
N GLN A 112 58.08 201.14 12.72
CA GLN A 112 58.20 199.91 13.52
C GLN A 112 56.84 199.24 13.74
N LEU A 113 55.78 200.00 14.06
CA LEU A 113 54.42 199.49 14.16
C LEU A 113 53.91 198.89 12.84
N LYS A 114 54.25 199.51 11.71
CA LYS A 114 53.88 199.00 10.38
C LYS A 114 54.66 197.75 9.99
N GLU A 115 55.94 197.66 10.34
CA GLU A 115 56.78 196.48 10.11
C GLU A 115 56.33 195.31 10.98
N ALA A 116 56.07 195.54 12.27
CA ALA A 116 55.48 194.54 13.17
C ALA A 116 54.09 194.08 12.71
N PHE A 117 53.27 194.98 12.14
CA PHE A 117 51.99 194.60 11.54
C PHE A 117 52.18 193.69 10.33
N MET A 118 53.10 193.99 9.40
CA MET A 118 53.37 193.12 8.25
C MET A 118 53.92 191.76 8.69
N GLN A 119 54.83 191.72 9.67
CA GLN A 119 55.32 190.45 10.25
C GLN A 119 54.18 189.65 10.89
N SER A 120 53.24 190.30 11.59
CA SER A 120 52.06 189.65 12.15
C SER A 120 51.11 189.12 11.06
N GLU A 121 50.87 189.88 10.00
CA GLU A 121 50.05 189.46 8.86
C GLU A 121 50.68 188.27 8.11
N GLU A 122 52.00 188.25 7.97
CA GLU A 122 52.76 187.15 7.36
C GLU A 122 52.73 185.89 8.24
N LEU A 123 52.90 186.02 9.57
CA LEU A 123 52.71 184.93 10.53
C LEU A 123 51.27 184.39 10.55
N ILE A 124 50.26 185.25 10.33
CA ILE A 124 48.86 184.85 10.19
C ILE A 124 48.65 184.08 8.88
N LYS A 125 49.25 184.53 7.78
CA LYS A 125 49.21 183.83 6.48
C LYS A 125 49.92 182.47 6.54
N GLU A 126 51.05 182.36 7.24
CA GLU A 126 51.75 181.10 7.46
C GLU A 126 50.90 180.15 8.32
N LYS A 127 50.34 180.63 9.44
CA LYS A 127 49.44 179.84 10.28
C LYS A 127 48.15 179.44 9.57
N SER A 128 47.59 180.28 8.69
CA SER A 128 46.45 179.93 7.84
C SER A 128 46.79 178.75 6.94
N LYS A 129 47.93 178.79 6.24
CA LYS A 129 48.41 177.67 5.42
C LYS A 129 48.60 176.39 6.23
N ILE A 130 49.17 176.47 7.43
CA ILE A 130 49.36 175.30 8.32
C ILE A 130 48.01 174.74 8.78
N VAL A 131 47.02 175.59 9.07
CA VAL A 131 45.66 175.14 9.38
C VAL A 131 44.99 174.52 8.15
N GLU A 132 45.13 175.12 6.97
CA GLU A 132 44.62 174.60 5.71
C GLU A 132 45.19 173.21 5.39
N THR A 133 46.52 173.02 5.49
CA THR A 133 47.15 171.71 5.29
C THR A 133 46.71 170.71 6.36
N LEU A 134 46.65 171.10 7.65
CA LEU A 134 46.16 170.22 8.71
C LEU A 134 44.68 169.84 8.54
N THR A 135 43.83 170.71 7.96
CA THR A 135 42.45 170.36 7.63
C THR A 135 42.36 169.42 6.42
N GLN A 136 43.24 169.57 5.43
CA GLN A 136 43.34 168.65 4.30
C GLN A 136 43.82 167.28 4.76
N GLU A 137 44.91 167.21 5.53
CA GLU A 137 45.44 165.96 6.12
C GLU A 137 44.41 165.28 7.05
N ASN A 138 43.64 166.03 7.85
CA ASN A 138 42.57 165.45 8.66
C ASN A 138 41.43 164.87 7.80
N GLU A 139 41.10 165.51 6.68
CA GLU A 139 40.04 165.03 5.81
C GLU A 139 40.49 163.84 4.94
N GLU A 140 41.76 163.81 4.50
CA GLU A 140 42.39 162.64 3.91
C GLU A 140 42.47 161.47 4.91
N LEU A 141 42.83 161.72 6.17
CA LEU A 141 42.80 160.70 7.23
C LEU A 141 41.39 160.19 7.54
N ARG A 142 40.36 161.05 7.48
CA ARG A 142 38.95 160.60 7.58
C ARG A 142 38.53 159.76 6.39
N GLN A 143 38.90 160.14 5.18
CA GLN A 143 38.60 159.38 3.97
C GLN A 143 39.32 158.03 3.98
N LEU A 144 40.59 157.99 4.40
CA LEU A 144 41.35 156.76 4.60
C LEU A 144 40.71 155.88 5.69
N ALA A 145 40.31 156.45 6.82
CA ALA A 145 39.63 155.71 7.88
C ALA A 145 38.28 155.16 7.42
N ALA A 146 37.46 155.96 6.74
CA ALA A 146 36.18 155.54 6.17
C ALA A 146 36.35 154.44 5.11
N GLN A 147 37.36 154.57 4.23
CA GLN A 147 37.72 153.54 3.27
C GLN A 147 38.16 152.25 3.96
N LYS A 148 39.04 152.33 4.98
CA LYS A 148 39.51 151.13 5.70
C LYS A 148 38.43 150.48 6.55
N HIS A 149 37.47 151.24 7.08
CA HIS A 149 36.27 150.69 7.68
C HIS A 149 35.37 150.02 6.65
N ALA A 150 35.15 150.62 5.47
CA ALA A 150 34.37 150.02 4.39
C ALA A 150 35.00 148.69 3.91
N GLU A 151 36.30 148.70 3.56
CA GLU A 151 37.07 147.51 3.22
C GLU A 151 36.97 146.44 4.33
N SER A 152 37.13 146.83 5.60
CA SER A 152 37.01 145.91 6.73
C SER A 152 35.60 145.31 6.85
N THR A 153 34.53 146.09 6.63
CA THR A 153 33.15 145.56 6.63
C THR A 153 32.88 144.64 5.45
N GLU A 154 33.45 144.90 4.27
CA GLU A 154 33.38 144.00 3.13
C GLU A 154 34.13 142.69 3.40
N TYR A 155 35.31 142.74 4.03
CA TYR A 155 36.04 141.54 4.47
C TYR A 155 35.26 140.74 5.52
N PHE A 156 34.63 141.38 6.50
CA PHE A 156 33.78 140.68 7.47
C PHE A 156 32.54 140.05 6.82
N ALA A 157 31.88 140.74 5.89
CA ALA A 157 30.75 140.18 5.15
C ALA A 157 31.16 138.99 4.27
N GLN A 158 32.32 139.08 3.59
CA GLN A 158 32.89 137.96 2.82
C GLN A 158 33.27 136.77 3.72
N LEU A 159 33.83 137.04 4.91
CA LEU A 159 34.18 136.02 5.89
C LEU A 159 32.94 135.33 6.45
N GLN A 160 31.87 136.07 6.78
CA GLN A 160 30.59 135.51 7.20
C GLN A 160 29.99 134.62 6.11
N ILE A 161 29.94 135.08 4.86
CA ILE A 161 29.46 134.29 3.72
C ILE A 161 30.32 133.03 3.51
N ALA A 162 31.63 133.10 3.75
CA ALA A 162 32.51 131.93 3.68
C ALA A 162 32.25 130.94 4.83
N PHE A 163 31.97 131.44 6.04
CA PHE A 163 31.63 130.63 7.22
C PHE A 163 30.26 129.95 7.08
N GLU A 164 29.23 130.68 6.64
CA GLU A 164 27.90 130.11 6.33
C GLU A 164 28.01 129.02 5.24
N ARG A 165 28.84 129.24 4.21
CA ARG A 165 29.13 128.22 3.19
C ARG A 165 29.84 127.01 3.79
N ALA A 166 30.87 127.21 4.61
CA ALA A 166 31.59 126.12 5.27
C ALA A 166 30.65 125.27 6.13
N ASN A 167 29.84 125.89 6.98
CA ASN A 167 28.86 125.20 7.82
C ASN A 167 27.84 124.44 6.96
N SER A 168 27.36 125.03 5.85
CA SER A 168 26.43 124.36 4.92
C SER A 168 27.05 123.21 4.09
N LEU A 169 28.38 123.11 4.07
CA LEU A 169 29.11 121.99 3.49
C LEU A 169 29.44 120.94 4.56
N GLU A 170 29.75 121.35 5.80
CA GLU A 170 29.94 120.43 6.93
C GLU A 170 28.64 119.68 7.26
N THR A 171 27.49 120.37 7.32
CA THR A 171 26.20 119.70 7.54
C THR A 171 25.89 118.69 6.46
N LYS A 172 26.15 119.03 5.18
CA LYS A 172 25.96 118.10 4.05
C LYS A 172 26.92 116.92 4.11
N LEU A 173 28.20 117.14 4.41
CA LEU A 173 29.16 116.04 4.59
C LEU A 173 28.76 115.12 5.74
N VAL A 174 28.18 115.66 6.81
CA VAL A 174 27.62 114.88 7.94
C VAL A 174 26.34 114.14 7.54
N GLU A 175 25.47 114.71 6.72
CA GLU A 175 24.26 114.07 6.19
C GLU A 175 24.60 112.97 5.17
N ASP A 176 25.47 113.24 4.21
CA ASP A 176 25.99 112.28 3.23
C ASP A 176 26.72 111.12 3.93
N ALA A 177 27.54 111.41 4.95
CA ALA A 177 28.22 110.38 5.73
C ALA A 177 27.23 109.50 6.52
N LYS A 178 26.20 110.09 7.15
CA LYS A 178 25.13 109.34 7.83
C LYS A 178 24.36 108.46 6.86
N PHE A 179 23.94 109.01 5.72
CA PHE A 179 23.24 108.27 4.67
C PHE A 179 24.08 107.09 4.16
N ALA A 180 25.39 107.30 3.96
CA ALA A 180 26.32 106.23 3.60
C ALA A 180 26.47 105.18 4.71
N THR A 181 26.54 105.56 6.00
CA THR A 181 26.60 104.57 7.09
C THR A 181 25.30 103.79 7.26
N ASP A 182 24.15 104.44 7.09
CA ASP A 182 22.84 103.81 7.24
C ASP A 182 22.56 102.85 6.08
N SER A 183 22.88 103.24 4.84
CA SER A 183 22.82 102.35 3.67
C SER A 183 23.77 101.15 3.80
N LEU A 184 25.00 101.36 4.32
CA LEU A 184 25.93 100.26 4.61
C LEU A 184 25.47 99.38 5.79
N ALA A 185 24.64 99.89 6.71
CA ALA A 185 24.04 99.09 7.78
C ALA A 185 22.87 98.25 7.25
N GLU A 186 22.00 98.82 6.41
CA GLU A 186 20.90 98.09 5.77
C GLU A 186 21.44 96.97 4.87
N GLU A 187 22.49 97.21 4.08
CA GLU A 187 23.12 96.17 3.24
C GLU A 187 23.89 95.11 4.04
N ARG A 188 24.34 95.43 5.26
CA ARG A 188 24.85 94.40 6.19
C ARG A 188 23.71 93.54 6.71
N GLU A 189 22.60 94.16 7.12
CA GLU A 189 21.44 93.42 7.63
C GLU A 189 20.75 92.58 6.54
N SER A 190 20.68 93.09 5.30
CA SER A 190 20.18 92.37 4.11
C SER A 190 21.02 91.12 3.84
N LYS A 191 22.35 91.27 3.85
CA LYS A 191 23.32 90.20 3.64
C LYS A 191 23.28 89.17 4.76
N GLU A 192 23.14 89.59 6.02
CA GLU A 192 22.96 88.65 7.13
C GLU A 192 21.64 87.88 7.06
N LYS A 193 20.53 88.54 6.69
CA LYS A 193 19.24 87.87 6.45
C LYS A 193 19.40 86.80 5.38
N LEU A 194 20.07 87.12 4.26
CA LEU A 194 20.35 86.18 3.18
C LEU A 194 21.30 85.04 3.60
N VAL A 195 22.34 85.31 4.39
CA VAL A 195 23.24 84.28 4.92
C VAL A 195 22.52 83.34 5.89
N ARG A 196 21.67 83.86 6.77
CA ARG A 196 20.84 83.06 7.68
C ARG A 196 19.84 82.18 6.91
N GLU A 197 19.22 82.70 5.85
CA GLU A 197 18.32 81.92 5.00
C GLU A 197 19.06 80.86 4.17
N LEU A 198 20.23 81.19 3.59
CA LEU A 198 21.07 80.23 2.89
C LEU A 198 21.55 79.10 3.81
N GLN A 199 21.83 79.40 5.09
CA GLN A 199 22.17 78.38 6.07
C GLN A 199 20.94 77.50 6.39
N ARG A 200 19.78 78.10 6.66
CA ARG A 200 18.51 77.38 6.89
C ARG A 200 18.16 76.44 5.72
N LEU A 201 18.36 76.89 4.49
CA LEU A 201 18.09 76.09 3.28
C LEU A 201 19.10 74.94 3.10
N ARG A 202 20.38 75.14 3.45
CA ARG A 202 21.39 74.07 3.47
C ARG A 202 21.09 73.02 4.53
N ASP A 203 20.80 73.46 5.75
CA ASP A 203 20.49 72.57 6.88
C ASP A 203 19.20 71.78 6.61
N HIS A 204 18.20 72.41 5.99
CA HIS A 204 16.98 71.73 5.55
C HIS A 204 17.23 70.74 4.41
N LEU A 205 18.01 71.10 3.39
CA LEU A 205 18.35 70.19 2.28
C LEU A 205 19.13 68.96 2.79
N LEU A 206 20.12 69.18 3.65
CA LEU A 206 20.90 68.12 4.29
C LEU A 206 19.99 67.19 5.12
N LEU A 207 19.06 67.75 5.90
CA LEU A 207 18.08 66.96 6.65
C LEU A 207 17.15 66.15 5.72
N VAL A 208 16.76 66.68 4.55
CA VAL A 208 15.95 65.96 3.55
C VAL A 208 16.76 64.85 2.87
N GLU A 209 18.05 65.07 2.60
CA GLU A 209 18.96 64.04 2.07
C GLU A 209 19.25 62.95 3.11
N GLU A 210 19.46 63.30 4.38
CA GLU A 210 19.66 62.36 5.49
C GLU A 210 18.40 61.54 5.78
N THR A 211 17.23 62.16 5.84
CA THR A 211 15.95 61.44 6.04
C THR A 211 15.60 60.57 4.83
N SER A 212 15.82 61.03 3.60
CA SER A 212 15.61 60.22 2.39
C SER A 212 16.57 59.03 2.30
N THR A 213 17.85 59.20 2.62
CA THR A 213 18.84 58.10 2.58
C THR A 213 18.64 57.09 3.70
N THR A 214 18.27 57.53 4.91
CA THR A 214 17.93 56.62 6.01
C THR A 214 16.64 55.84 5.72
N GLU A 215 15.58 56.48 5.23
CA GLU A 215 14.34 55.78 4.81
C GLU A 215 14.61 54.74 3.72
N ALA A 216 15.43 55.07 2.72
CA ALA A 216 15.82 54.14 1.66
C ALA A 216 16.59 52.91 2.18
N VAL A 217 17.54 53.11 3.10
CA VAL A 217 18.29 52.00 3.73
C VAL A 217 17.39 51.15 4.63
N GLU A 218 16.45 51.75 5.37
CA GLU A 218 15.46 50.97 6.11
C GLU A 218 14.49 50.21 5.20
N ALA A 219 14.12 50.76 4.04
CA ALA A 219 13.29 50.09 3.05
C ALA A 219 14.01 48.89 2.42
N GLU A 220 15.29 49.02 2.05
CA GLU A 220 16.12 47.90 1.58
C GLU A 220 16.26 46.82 2.67
N LYS A 221 16.44 47.22 3.94
CA LYS A 221 16.48 46.27 5.06
C LYS A 221 15.16 45.51 5.21
N ARG A 222 14.01 46.19 5.17
CA ARG A 222 12.68 45.56 5.21
C ARG A 222 12.48 44.61 4.02
N GLU A 223 12.92 44.99 2.82
CA GLU A 223 12.80 44.13 1.63
C GLU A 223 13.71 42.89 1.74
N THR A 224 14.95 43.04 2.22
CA THR A 224 15.88 41.91 2.38
C THR A 224 15.41 40.93 3.45
N GLU A 225 14.89 41.40 4.57
CA GLU A 225 14.24 40.56 5.60
C GLU A 225 13.03 39.80 5.03
N LEU A 226 12.15 40.46 4.26
CA LEU A 226 11.00 39.80 3.60
C LEU A 226 11.44 38.79 2.54
N ARG A 227 12.46 39.10 1.73
CA ARG A 227 13.04 38.18 0.74
C ARG A 227 13.67 36.95 1.41
N GLU A 228 14.28 37.10 2.59
CA GLU A 228 14.79 35.97 3.36
C GLU A 228 13.67 35.11 3.98
N GLN A 229 12.63 35.73 4.54
CA GLN A 229 11.44 35.01 5.03
C GLN A 229 10.75 34.21 3.90
N ILE A 230 10.62 34.79 2.70
CA ILE A 230 10.07 34.10 1.52
C ILE A 230 10.93 32.89 1.15
N ARG A 231 12.26 33.01 1.11
CA ARG A 231 13.16 31.87 0.86
C ARG A 231 13.05 30.79 1.94
N HIS A 232 12.95 31.19 3.21
CA HIS A 232 12.77 30.25 4.32
C HIS A 232 11.46 29.47 4.17
N LEU A 233 10.35 30.17 3.93
CA LEU A 233 9.04 29.55 3.70
C LEU A 233 9.06 28.62 2.49
N GLN A 234 9.63 29.04 1.35
CA GLN A 234 9.82 28.20 0.17
C GLN A 234 10.62 26.93 0.49
N ASN A 235 11.72 27.04 1.24
CA ASN A 235 12.51 25.88 1.67
C ASN A 235 11.72 24.95 2.59
N THR A 236 10.90 25.47 3.51
CA THR A 236 10.04 24.63 4.37
C THR A 236 8.92 23.94 3.61
N ILE A 237 8.34 24.60 2.59
CA ILE A 237 7.33 24.00 1.70
C ILE A 237 7.97 22.87 0.89
N VAL A 238 9.12 23.12 0.24
CA VAL A 238 9.84 22.08 -0.52
C VAL A 238 10.25 20.92 0.39
N ALA A 239 10.69 21.17 1.62
CA ALA A 239 10.99 20.11 2.58
C ALA A 239 9.73 19.26 2.87
N ALA A 240 8.61 19.89 3.22
CA ALA A 240 7.33 19.22 3.48
C ALA A 240 6.79 18.46 2.25
N ASP A 241 6.95 18.99 1.04
CA ASP A 241 6.59 18.31 -0.20
C ASP A 241 7.49 17.08 -0.43
N THR A 242 8.79 17.15 -0.15
CA THR A 242 9.65 15.94 -0.22
C THR A 242 9.32 14.91 0.85
N ASP A 243 8.89 15.32 2.06
CA ASP A 243 8.57 14.38 3.15
C ASP A 243 7.18 13.76 2.98
N THR A 244 6.18 14.52 2.49
CA THR A 244 4.87 13.97 2.12
C THR A 244 4.97 13.04 0.91
N THR A 245 5.77 13.36 -0.11
CA THR A 245 5.99 12.43 -1.24
C THR A 245 6.73 11.15 -0.82
N LYS A 246 7.75 11.22 0.05
CA LYS A 246 8.37 10.04 0.68
C LYS A 246 7.34 9.20 1.46
N ALA A 247 6.50 9.84 2.28
CA ALA A 247 5.48 9.15 3.07
C ALA A 247 4.42 8.46 2.19
N VAL A 248 3.94 9.14 1.15
CA VAL A 248 3.04 8.57 0.14
C VAL A 248 3.70 7.41 -0.61
N GLN A 249 4.99 7.50 -0.92
CA GLN A 249 5.73 6.41 -1.55
C GLN A 249 5.89 5.20 -0.62
N SER A 250 6.19 5.40 0.68
CA SER A 250 6.24 4.32 1.69
C SER A 250 4.89 3.62 1.82
N MET A 251 3.81 4.37 2.03
CA MET A 251 2.46 3.84 2.11
C MET A 251 2.06 3.10 0.82
N ARG A 252 2.48 3.57 -0.35
CA ARG A 252 2.26 2.86 -1.63
C ARG A 252 3.01 1.53 -1.69
N THR A 253 4.26 1.46 -1.22
CA THR A 253 5.00 0.19 -1.16
C THR A 253 4.43 -0.78 -0.13
N GLU A 254 3.97 -0.28 1.03
CA GLU A 254 3.30 -1.08 2.06
C GLU A 254 1.96 -1.64 1.55
N LEU A 255 1.13 -0.82 0.89
CA LEU A 255 -0.11 -1.26 0.24
C LEU A 255 0.16 -2.30 -0.86
N SER A 256 1.20 -2.12 -1.67
CA SER A 256 1.57 -3.08 -2.71
C SER A 256 1.99 -4.44 -2.11
N SER A 257 2.77 -4.44 -1.03
CA SER A 257 3.18 -5.67 -0.35
C SER A 257 2.03 -6.35 0.40
N LEU A 258 1.10 -5.58 0.96
CA LEU A 258 -0.13 -6.12 1.55
C LEU A 258 -1.05 -6.72 0.49
N GLN A 259 -1.18 -6.09 -0.69
CA GLN A 259 -1.95 -6.62 -1.81
C GLN A 259 -1.35 -7.93 -2.36
N GLU A 260 -0.03 -7.98 -2.58
CA GLU A 260 0.69 -9.20 -2.95
C GLU A 260 0.46 -10.34 -1.95
N ARG A 261 0.53 -10.04 -0.64
CA ARG A 261 0.26 -11.01 0.42
C ARG A 261 -1.21 -11.45 0.52
N VAL A 262 -2.16 -10.65 0.04
CA VAL A 262 -3.57 -11.07 -0.07
C VAL A 262 -3.73 -12.02 -1.24
N VAL A 263 -3.18 -11.71 -2.42
CA VAL A 263 -3.23 -12.59 -3.60
C VAL A 263 -2.64 -13.96 -3.30
N VAL A 264 -1.43 -14.03 -2.71
CA VAL A 264 -0.80 -15.31 -2.33
C VAL A 264 -1.64 -16.09 -1.29
N ALA A 265 -2.35 -15.38 -0.40
CA ALA A 265 -3.24 -16.03 0.57
C ALA A 265 -4.51 -16.57 -0.11
N GLU A 266 -5.10 -15.83 -1.05
CA GLU A 266 -6.26 -16.23 -1.86
C GLU A 266 -5.92 -17.44 -2.74
N GLU A 267 -4.83 -17.39 -3.51
CA GLU A 267 -4.30 -18.52 -4.28
C GLU A 267 -4.12 -19.76 -3.39
N SER A 268 -3.48 -19.63 -2.23
CA SER A 268 -3.29 -20.76 -1.31
C SER A 268 -4.62 -21.32 -0.76
N ALA A 269 -5.65 -20.48 -0.58
CA ALA A 269 -6.96 -20.90 -0.10
C ALA A 269 -7.76 -21.64 -1.18
N GLU A 270 -7.65 -21.23 -2.45
CA GLU A 270 -8.20 -21.97 -3.59
C GLU A 270 -7.48 -23.31 -3.77
N ASP A 271 -6.16 -23.34 -3.59
CA ASP A 271 -5.36 -24.56 -3.69
C ASP A 271 -5.72 -25.58 -2.58
N TRP A 272 -5.87 -25.14 -1.33
CA TRP A 272 -6.38 -25.98 -0.23
C TRP A 272 -7.82 -26.44 -0.44
N LYS A 273 -8.70 -25.58 -0.96
CA LYS A 273 -10.08 -25.93 -1.29
C LYS A 273 -10.13 -27.01 -2.38
N SER A 274 -9.34 -26.86 -3.44
CA SER A 274 -9.22 -27.83 -4.54
C SER A 274 -8.77 -29.21 -4.03
N ARG A 275 -7.75 -29.25 -3.17
CA ARG A 275 -7.27 -30.47 -2.51
C ARG A 275 -8.35 -31.11 -1.62
N TYR A 276 -9.04 -30.32 -0.81
CA TYR A 276 -10.14 -30.81 0.05
C TYR A 276 -11.32 -31.37 -0.76
N GLU A 277 -11.71 -30.72 -1.86
CA GLU A 277 -12.75 -31.25 -2.75
C GLU A 277 -12.28 -32.53 -3.49
N GLY A 278 -10.98 -32.67 -3.74
CA GLY A 278 -10.36 -33.89 -4.24
C GLY A 278 -10.45 -35.05 -3.23
N GLU A 279 -9.96 -34.87 -2.01
CA GLU A 279 -10.06 -35.88 -0.94
C GLU A 279 -11.52 -36.24 -0.63
N LYS A 280 -12.43 -35.27 -0.64
CA LYS A 280 -13.85 -35.50 -0.42
C LYS A 280 -14.47 -36.39 -1.52
N ARG A 281 -14.06 -36.25 -2.78
CA ARG A 281 -14.47 -37.14 -3.88
C ARG A 281 -13.91 -38.55 -3.69
N LEU A 282 -12.60 -38.67 -3.43
CA LEU A 282 -11.94 -39.95 -3.14
C LEU A 282 -12.57 -40.67 -1.93
N HIS A 283 -12.99 -39.93 -0.90
CA HIS A 283 -13.67 -40.49 0.27
C HIS A 283 -15.09 -40.97 -0.06
N SER A 284 -15.82 -40.29 -0.95
CA SER A 284 -17.10 -40.80 -1.46
C SER A 284 -16.88 -42.09 -2.25
N GLU A 285 -15.96 -42.09 -3.22
CA GLU A 285 -15.65 -43.24 -4.07
C GLU A 285 -15.23 -44.48 -3.25
N THR A 286 -14.42 -44.29 -2.21
CA THR A 286 -14.02 -45.37 -1.29
C THR A 286 -15.14 -45.81 -0.35
N SER A 287 -16.03 -44.90 0.07
CA SER A 287 -17.26 -45.24 0.81
C SER A 287 -18.24 -46.05 -0.04
N ASP A 288 -18.44 -45.66 -1.30
CA ASP A 288 -19.32 -46.34 -2.25
C ASP A 288 -18.77 -47.72 -2.62
N ALA A 289 -17.45 -47.84 -2.84
CA ALA A 289 -16.77 -49.13 -3.01
C ALA A 289 -16.92 -50.04 -1.77
N LEU A 290 -16.80 -49.49 -0.56
CA LEU A 290 -17.02 -50.24 0.69
C LEU A 290 -18.48 -50.67 0.84
N ALA A 291 -19.45 -49.84 0.47
CA ALA A 291 -20.87 -50.20 0.47
C ALA A 291 -21.17 -51.35 -0.51
N ASN A 292 -20.61 -51.30 -1.72
CA ASN A 292 -20.72 -52.37 -2.71
C ASN A 292 -20.10 -53.69 -2.21
N LEU A 293 -18.92 -53.64 -1.57
CA LEU A 293 -18.31 -54.82 -0.95
C LEU A 293 -19.18 -55.38 0.19
N GLN A 294 -19.83 -54.53 0.99
CA GLN A 294 -20.77 -54.99 2.02
C GLN A 294 -22.03 -55.67 1.43
N VAL A 295 -22.49 -55.26 0.24
CA VAL A 295 -23.58 -55.95 -0.46
C VAL A 295 -23.11 -57.34 -0.90
N VAL A 296 -21.99 -57.42 -1.63
CA VAL A 296 -21.44 -58.71 -2.10
C VAL A 296 -21.17 -59.69 -0.95
N VAL A 297 -20.66 -59.22 0.20
CA VAL A 297 -20.44 -60.08 1.38
C VAL A 297 -21.76 -60.59 1.98
N ARG A 298 -22.84 -59.79 1.97
CA ARG A 298 -24.18 -60.24 2.41
C ARG A 298 -24.79 -61.25 1.43
N GLU A 299 -24.64 -61.01 0.13
CA GLU A 299 -25.10 -61.92 -0.93
C GLU A 299 -24.39 -63.27 -0.82
N LEU A 300 -23.05 -63.30 -0.75
CA LEU A 300 -22.26 -64.51 -0.55
C LEU A 300 -22.62 -65.25 0.76
N SER A 301 -22.95 -64.51 1.83
CA SER A 301 -23.40 -65.12 3.09
C SER A 301 -24.77 -65.78 2.95
N SER A 302 -25.73 -65.12 2.28
CA SER A 302 -27.08 -65.66 2.05
C SER A 302 -27.09 -66.81 1.05
N ASP A 303 -26.24 -66.77 0.03
CA ASP A 303 -26.04 -67.88 -0.91
C ASP A 303 -25.39 -69.08 -0.20
N HIS A 304 -24.40 -68.86 0.68
CA HIS A 304 -23.81 -69.94 1.47
C HIS A 304 -24.81 -70.55 2.47
N GLU A 305 -25.64 -69.75 3.14
CA GLU A 305 -26.75 -70.24 3.98
C GLU A 305 -27.73 -71.10 3.17
N ARG A 306 -28.02 -70.71 1.92
CA ARG A 306 -28.87 -71.47 0.98
C ARG A 306 -28.21 -72.78 0.55
N GLU A 307 -26.93 -72.75 0.18
CA GLU A 307 -26.14 -73.95 -0.17
C GLU A 307 -26.09 -74.95 0.98
N LEU A 308 -25.89 -74.46 2.22
CA LEU A 308 -25.93 -75.28 3.42
C LEU A 308 -27.32 -75.90 3.63
N ALA A 309 -28.41 -75.13 3.51
CA ALA A 309 -29.77 -75.65 3.63
C ALA A 309 -30.07 -76.74 2.57
N ASP A 310 -29.67 -76.50 1.33
CA ASP A 310 -29.75 -77.45 0.21
C ASP A 310 -28.95 -78.73 0.48
N ALA A 311 -27.72 -78.60 1.01
CA ALA A 311 -26.86 -79.72 1.36
C ALA A 311 -27.42 -80.53 2.54
N PHE A 312 -27.96 -79.88 3.56
CA PHE A 312 -28.65 -80.53 4.68
C PHE A 312 -29.91 -81.28 4.20
N HIS A 313 -30.71 -80.69 3.31
CA HIS A 313 -31.89 -81.35 2.75
C HIS A 313 -31.52 -82.59 1.94
N LYS A 314 -30.52 -82.48 1.04
CA LYS A 314 -29.98 -83.62 0.27
C LYS A 314 -29.41 -84.71 1.19
N ASN A 315 -28.72 -84.33 2.27
CA ASN A 315 -28.19 -85.28 3.25
C ASN A 315 -29.31 -86.00 4.01
N ALA A 316 -30.35 -85.29 4.45
CA ALA A 316 -31.52 -85.88 5.09
C ALA A 316 -32.25 -86.88 4.16
N GLN A 317 -32.45 -86.51 2.89
CA GLN A 317 -33.04 -87.40 1.88
C GLN A 317 -32.16 -88.66 1.63
N LEU A 318 -30.83 -88.51 1.62
CA LEU A 318 -29.92 -89.66 1.51
C LEU A 318 -29.96 -90.55 2.76
N GLN A 319 -30.07 -89.99 3.97
CA GLN A 319 -30.25 -90.77 5.20
C GLN A 319 -31.59 -91.51 5.23
N GLU A 320 -32.65 -90.92 4.68
CA GLU A 320 -33.95 -91.55 4.50
C GLU A 320 -33.88 -92.71 3.51
N ASN A 321 -33.35 -92.48 2.30
CA ASN A 321 -33.10 -93.55 1.32
C ASN A 321 -32.23 -94.69 1.90
N ILE A 322 -31.22 -94.37 2.71
CA ILE A 322 -30.37 -95.38 3.39
C ILE A 322 -31.17 -96.16 4.44
N ARG A 323 -32.08 -95.51 5.19
CA ARG A 323 -32.97 -96.17 6.16
C ARG A 323 -33.89 -97.16 5.45
N ASP A 324 -34.55 -96.73 4.38
CA ASP A 324 -35.51 -97.52 3.63
C ASP A 324 -34.82 -98.71 2.92
N LEU A 325 -33.62 -98.49 2.38
CA LEU A 325 -32.77 -99.57 1.86
C LEU A 325 -32.28 -100.52 2.96
N THR A 326 -32.06 -100.03 4.18
CA THR A 326 -31.70 -100.88 5.33
C THR A 326 -32.90 -101.72 5.78
N GLU A 327 -34.10 -101.13 5.84
CA GLU A 327 -35.33 -101.83 6.19
C GLU A 327 -35.67 -102.91 5.15
N THR A 328 -35.60 -102.60 3.85
CA THR A 328 -35.84 -103.60 2.79
C THR A 328 -34.79 -104.73 2.84
N VAL A 329 -33.52 -104.44 3.15
CA VAL A 329 -32.50 -105.49 3.38
C VAL A 329 -32.77 -106.33 4.63
N VAL A 330 -33.31 -105.75 5.71
CA VAL A 330 -33.74 -106.51 6.90
C VAL A 330 -34.94 -107.40 6.56
N ASN A 331 -35.96 -106.86 5.89
CA ASN A 331 -37.15 -107.61 5.48
C ASN A 331 -36.79 -108.78 4.56
N LEU A 332 -35.93 -108.55 3.54
CA LEU A 332 -35.41 -109.60 2.67
C LEU A 332 -34.59 -110.66 3.43
N ARG A 333 -33.85 -110.28 4.48
CA ARG A 333 -33.17 -111.27 5.35
C ARG A 333 -34.17 -112.10 6.15
N THR A 334 -35.20 -111.49 6.73
CA THR A 334 -36.23 -112.25 7.46
C THR A 334 -37.04 -113.16 6.54
N ASP A 335 -37.30 -112.76 5.30
CA ASP A 335 -37.92 -113.65 4.29
C ASP A 335 -36.97 -114.76 3.84
N MET A 336 -35.66 -114.49 3.67
CA MET A 336 -34.66 -115.54 3.41
C MET A 336 -34.54 -116.54 4.57
N GLU A 337 -34.55 -116.07 5.82
CA GLU A 337 -34.54 -116.92 7.01
C GLU A 337 -35.83 -117.76 7.09
N ARG A 338 -37.00 -117.16 6.83
CA ARG A 338 -38.27 -117.89 6.78
C ARG A 338 -38.28 -118.93 5.67
N MET A 339 -37.87 -118.57 4.46
CA MET A 339 -37.76 -119.51 3.32
C MET A 339 -36.73 -120.61 3.56
N SER A 340 -35.69 -120.35 4.36
CA SER A 340 -34.71 -121.37 4.78
C SER A 340 -35.30 -122.35 5.81
N LEU A 341 -36.13 -121.87 6.75
CA LEU A 341 -36.89 -122.71 7.67
C LEU A 341 -37.97 -123.52 6.93
N ASP A 342 -38.74 -122.88 6.04
CA ASP A 342 -39.73 -123.53 5.17
C ASP A 342 -39.03 -124.64 4.35
N LYS A 343 -37.87 -124.35 3.74
CA LYS A 343 -37.02 -125.34 3.06
C LYS A 343 -36.60 -126.50 3.97
N GLN A 344 -36.09 -126.23 5.17
CA GLN A 344 -35.69 -127.28 6.12
C GLN A 344 -36.87 -128.19 6.47
N THR A 345 -38.06 -127.64 6.74
CA THR A 345 -39.24 -128.47 7.03
C THR A 345 -39.69 -129.31 5.82
N VAL A 346 -39.52 -128.80 4.59
CA VAL A 346 -39.76 -129.57 3.36
C VAL A 346 -38.71 -130.67 3.17
N GLU A 347 -37.44 -130.44 3.52
CA GLU A 347 -36.39 -131.46 3.48
C GLU A 347 -36.58 -132.53 4.57
N ASP A 348 -37.00 -132.15 5.78
CA ASP A 348 -37.34 -133.08 6.86
C ASP A 348 -38.59 -133.92 6.51
N LEU A 349 -39.62 -133.31 5.92
CA LEU A 349 -40.81 -134.01 5.41
C LEU A 349 -40.45 -134.94 4.24
N LEU A 350 -39.52 -134.52 3.37
CA LEU A 350 -39.02 -135.35 2.28
C LEU A 350 -38.23 -136.55 2.80
N GLU A 351 -37.40 -136.40 3.84
CA GLU A 351 -36.66 -137.51 4.44
C GLU A 351 -37.58 -138.44 5.27
N SER A 352 -38.61 -137.89 5.92
CA SER A 352 -39.70 -138.66 6.51
C SER A 352 -40.47 -139.46 5.45
N ALA A 353 -40.76 -138.86 4.29
CA ALA A 353 -41.40 -139.53 3.17
C ALA A 353 -40.49 -140.62 2.56
N LYS A 354 -39.21 -140.35 2.32
CA LYS A 354 -38.21 -141.34 1.86
C LYS A 354 -38.07 -142.50 2.83
N SER A 355 -37.95 -142.24 4.13
CA SER A 355 -37.83 -143.31 5.14
C SER A 355 -39.12 -144.12 5.27
N SER A 356 -40.29 -143.49 5.12
CA SER A 356 -41.57 -144.21 5.00
C SER A 356 -41.66 -145.05 3.72
N ILE A 357 -41.16 -144.54 2.58
CA ILE A 357 -41.05 -145.28 1.32
C ILE A 357 -40.08 -146.45 1.48
N ASN A 358 -38.89 -146.25 2.05
CA ASN A 358 -37.90 -147.31 2.27
C ASN A 358 -38.41 -148.36 3.27
N ALA A 359 -39.17 -147.97 4.29
CA ALA A 359 -39.82 -148.93 5.20
C ALA A 359 -40.91 -149.75 4.47
N ARG A 360 -41.70 -149.12 3.60
CA ARG A 360 -42.67 -149.84 2.74
C ARG A 360 -41.97 -150.71 1.71
N GLN A 361 -40.87 -150.24 1.12
CA GLN A 361 -40.05 -150.97 0.16
C GLN A 361 -39.45 -152.21 0.82
N LYS A 362 -38.92 -152.08 2.03
CA LYS A 362 -38.48 -153.25 2.82
C LYS A 362 -39.65 -154.18 3.16
N ILE A 363 -40.83 -153.67 3.53
CA ILE A 363 -42.01 -154.53 3.76
C ILE A 363 -42.42 -155.26 2.46
N VAL A 364 -42.28 -154.62 1.30
CA VAL A 364 -42.48 -155.27 0.00
C VAL A 364 -41.41 -156.33 -0.25
N GLU A 365 -40.12 -156.05 -0.01
CA GLU A 365 -39.03 -157.02 -0.11
C GLU A 365 -39.20 -158.21 0.85
N ASP A 366 -39.57 -157.97 2.12
CA ASP A 366 -39.87 -159.00 3.11
C ASP A 366 -41.10 -159.84 2.69
N LEU A 367 -42.11 -159.24 2.02
CA LEU A 367 -43.27 -159.94 1.45
C LEU A 367 -42.95 -160.68 0.14
N GLU A 368 -42.05 -160.17 -0.68
CA GLU A 368 -41.54 -160.83 -1.89
C GLU A 368 -40.68 -162.03 -1.54
N VAL A 369 -39.85 -161.93 -0.48
CA VAL A 369 -39.13 -163.05 0.12
C VAL A 369 -40.11 -164.06 0.70
N GLN A 370 -41.15 -163.66 1.44
CA GLN A 370 -42.18 -164.58 1.92
C GLN A 370 -42.96 -165.25 0.77
N LEU A 371 -43.21 -164.55 -0.34
CA LEU A 371 -43.80 -165.12 -1.55
C LEU A 371 -42.87 -166.13 -2.23
N GLU A 372 -41.56 -165.88 -2.27
CA GLU A 372 -40.58 -166.81 -2.85
C GLU A 372 -40.28 -168.00 -1.90
N GLU A 373 -40.34 -167.81 -0.58
CA GLU A 373 -40.34 -168.92 0.39
C GLU A 373 -41.60 -169.77 0.29
N ALA A 374 -42.78 -169.16 0.11
CA ALA A 374 -44.02 -169.89 -0.15
C ALA A 374 -43.94 -170.69 -1.46
N ARG A 375 -43.38 -170.10 -2.52
CA ARG A 375 -43.08 -170.81 -3.78
C ARG A 375 -42.05 -171.94 -3.57
N ALA A 376 -41.01 -171.73 -2.77
CA ALA A 376 -40.00 -172.73 -2.45
C ALA A 376 -40.58 -173.90 -1.63
N PHE A 377 -41.53 -173.63 -0.72
CA PHE A 377 -42.28 -174.65 0.01
C PHE A 377 -43.18 -175.45 -0.93
N THR A 378 -43.93 -174.79 -1.82
CA THR A 378 -44.74 -175.47 -2.86
C THR A 378 -43.90 -176.32 -3.82
N ARG A 379 -42.71 -175.84 -4.23
CA ARG A 379 -41.79 -176.56 -5.13
C ARG A 379 -41.22 -177.87 -4.56
N ARG A 380 -41.42 -178.19 -3.28
CA ARG A 380 -40.98 -179.45 -2.66
C ARG A 380 -42.03 -180.57 -2.67
N SER A 381 -43.20 -180.37 -3.30
CA SER A 381 -44.28 -181.38 -3.31
C SER A 381 -44.93 -181.63 -4.69
N SER A 382 -44.23 -181.37 -5.79
CA SER A 382 -44.76 -181.59 -7.16
C SER A 382 -43.70 -182.14 -8.13
N GLU A 383 -43.10 -183.27 -7.77
CA GLU A 383 -42.30 -184.09 -8.67
C GLU A 383 -43.19 -185.18 -9.30
N ASN A 384 -42.94 -185.54 -10.56
CA ASN A 384 -43.67 -186.54 -11.36
C ASN A 384 -45.15 -186.25 -11.69
N TYR A 385 -45.38 -185.61 -12.85
CA TYR A 385 -46.63 -185.75 -13.62
C TYR A 385 -46.32 -185.94 -15.12
N HIS A 386 -45.77 -187.10 -15.46
CA HIS A 386 -45.52 -187.50 -16.84
C HIS A 386 -46.75 -188.25 -17.36
N ILE A 387 -47.47 -187.66 -18.33
CA ILE A 387 -48.63 -188.32 -18.95
C ILE A 387 -48.13 -189.43 -19.88
N ASP A 388 -48.70 -190.63 -19.75
CA ASP A 388 -48.32 -191.82 -20.50
C ASP A 388 -48.90 -191.81 -21.93
N ASP A 389 -48.10 -192.14 -22.95
CA ASP A 389 -48.45 -192.12 -24.38
C ASP A 389 -49.63 -193.05 -24.69
N VAL A 390 -49.80 -194.13 -23.92
CA VAL A 390 -50.98 -195.02 -24.01
C VAL A 390 -52.28 -194.24 -23.79
N THR A 391 -52.29 -193.34 -22.80
CA THR A 391 -53.44 -192.46 -22.50
C THR A 391 -53.71 -191.47 -23.63
N LEU A 392 -52.63 -190.92 -24.21
CA LEU A 392 -52.68 -189.92 -25.27
C LEU A 392 -53.21 -190.52 -26.58
N ARG A 393 -52.74 -191.73 -26.93
CA ARG A 393 -53.31 -192.56 -28.01
C ARG A 393 -54.78 -192.88 -27.77
N GLN A 394 -55.17 -193.25 -26.55
CA GLN A 394 -56.56 -193.60 -26.22
C GLN A 394 -57.49 -192.37 -26.34
N LEU A 395 -57.03 -191.17 -25.97
CA LEU A 395 -57.75 -189.92 -26.18
C LEU A 395 -57.94 -189.60 -27.67
N PHE A 396 -56.88 -189.68 -28.47
CA PHE A 396 -56.99 -189.48 -29.93
C PHE A 396 -57.89 -190.53 -30.60
N LEU A 397 -57.77 -191.81 -30.22
CA LEU A 397 -58.60 -192.88 -30.76
C LEU A 397 -60.08 -192.68 -30.38
N SER A 398 -60.35 -192.20 -29.16
CA SER A 398 -61.70 -191.83 -28.72
C SER A 398 -62.26 -190.65 -29.52
N TYR A 399 -61.44 -189.63 -29.83
CA TYR A 399 -61.86 -188.49 -30.66
C TYR A 399 -62.27 -188.92 -32.08
N PHE A 400 -61.50 -189.80 -32.72
CA PHE A 400 -61.80 -190.27 -34.07
C PHE A 400 -62.97 -191.28 -34.13
N THR A 401 -63.15 -192.11 -33.11
CA THR A 401 -64.21 -193.15 -33.07
C THR A 401 -65.53 -192.68 -32.47
N ALA A 402 -65.56 -191.59 -31.69
CA ALA A 402 -66.78 -191.05 -31.11
C ALA A 402 -67.75 -190.49 -32.19
N PRO A 403 -69.07 -190.59 -31.97
CA PRO A 403 -70.07 -189.87 -32.76
C PRO A 403 -69.88 -188.35 -32.61
N VAL A 404 -70.35 -187.60 -33.61
CA VAL A 404 -70.04 -186.17 -33.80
C VAL A 404 -70.32 -185.34 -32.54
N ASP A 405 -71.46 -185.60 -31.89
CA ASP A 405 -71.99 -184.85 -30.74
C ASP A 405 -71.11 -184.91 -29.47
N LYS A 406 -70.06 -185.76 -29.44
CA LYS A 406 -69.13 -185.89 -28.31
C LYS A 406 -67.70 -185.46 -28.63
N ARG A 407 -67.42 -185.04 -29.87
CA ARG A 407 -66.07 -184.67 -30.32
C ARG A 407 -65.61 -183.32 -29.73
N SER A 408 -66.53 -182.38 -29.52
CA SER A 408 -66.29 -181.12 -28.81
C SER A 408 -65.66 -181.33 -27.45
N ASP A 409 -66.22 -182.25 -26.68
CA ASP A 409 -65.91 -182.45 -25.27
C ASP A 409 -64.59 -183.21 -25.12
N ILE A 410 -64.34 -184.18 -26.00
CA ILE A 410 -63.06 -184.89 -26.10
C ILE A 410 -61.95 -183.94 -26.57
N ALA A 411 -62.24 -182.98 -27.46
CA ALA A 411 -61.27 -181.94 -27.87
C ALA A 411 -60.96 -180.94 -26.74
N LEU A 412 -61.96 -180.50 -25.96
CA LEU A 412 -61.73 -179.71 -24.76
C LEU A 412 -60.93 -180.49 -23.70
N LEU A 413 -61.21 -181.78 -23.54
CA LEU A 413 -60.49 -182.66 -22.62
C LEU A 413 -59.02 -182.81 -23.05
N LEU A 414 -58.75 -183.06 -24.33
CA LEU A 414 -57.40 -183.04 -24.91
C LEU A 414 -56.68 -181.71 -24.61
N ALA A 415 -57.35 -180.57 -24.83
CA ALA A 415 -56.74 -179.26 -24.64
C ALA A 415 -56.42 -178.93 -23.17
N ASN A 416 -57.28 -179.37 -22.24
CA ASN A 416 -57.06 -179.25 -20.79
C ASN A 416 -55.95 -180.19 -20.31
N VAL A 417 -55.93 -181.45 -20.77
CA VAL A 417 -54.93 -182.47 -20.38
C VAL A 417 -53.53 -182.10 -20.90
N LEU A 418 -53.44 -181.48 -22.08
CA LEU A 418 -52.18 -180.94 -22.63
C LEU A 418 -51.79 -179.56 -22.07
N GLN A 419 -52.57 -179.00 -21.14
CA GLN A 419 -52.32 -177.70 -20.48
C GLN A 419 -52.04 -176.54 -21.45
N TYR A 420 -52.78 -176.45 -22.57
CA TYR A 420 -52.63 -175.29 -23.46
C TYR A 420 -52.91 -173.98 -22.70
N PRO A 421 -52.14 -172.91 -22.95
CA PRO A 421 -52.33 -171.64 -22.25
C PRO A 421 -53.73 -171.06 -22.53
N PRO A 422 -54.27 -170.21 -21.63
CA PRO A 422 -55.66 -169.77 -21.70
C PRO A 422 -56.03 -169.08 -23.02
N GLU A 423 -55.08 -168.46 -23.71
CA GLU A 423 -55.28 -167.86 -25.04
C GLU A 423 -55.52 -168.90 -26.14
N ASP A 424 -54.85 -170.05 -26.09
CA ASP A 424 -55.07 -171.15 -27.05
C ASP A 424 -56.31 -171.97 -26.69
N LEU A 425 -56.58 -172.17 -25.39
CA LEU A 425 -57.88 -172.69 -24.93
C LEU A 425 -59.05 -171.80 -25.38
N GLN A 426 -58.89 -170.47 -25.44
CA GLN A 426 -59.88 -169.59 -26.04
C GLN A 426 -60.01 -169.78 -27.55
N LYS A 427 -58.92 -170.00 -28.31
CA LYS A 427 -59.00 -170.30 -29.76
C LYS A 427 -59.75 -171.61 -30.02
N VAL A 428 -59.45 -172.68 -29.27
CA VAL A 428 -60.18 -173.96 -29.33
C VAL A 428 -61.65 -173.75 -28.96
N ARG A 429 -61.94 -173.05 -27.85
CA ARG A 429 -63.32 -172.80 -27.41
C ARG A 429 -64.10 -171.92 -28.40
N GLN A 430 -63.47 -170.95 -29.06
CA GLN A 430 -64.12 -170.13 -30.10
C GLN A 430 -64.36 -170.91 -31.40
N ALA A 431 -63.48 -171.85 -31.77
CA ALA A 431 -63.68 -172.76 -32.90
C ALA A 431 -64.79 -173.80 -32.64
N VAL A 432 -64.98 -174.20 -31.38
CA VAL A 432 -66.02 -175.16 -30.94
C VAL A 432 -67.31 -174.46 -30.47
N SER A 433 -67.30 -173.14 -30.24
CA SER A 433 -68.45 -172.32 -29.80
C SER A 433 -68.22 -170.83 -30.10
N GLY A 434 -68.63 -170.37 -31.28
CA GLY A 434 -68.28 -169.03 -31.79
C GLY A 434 -69.10 -167.85 -31.23
N LYS A 435 -68.42 -166.93 -30.51
CA LYS A 435 -68.72 -165.49 -30.18
C LYS A 435 -67.85 -165.07 -28.96
N SER A 436 -67.56 -163.79 -28.60
CA SER A 436 -67.21 -162.55 -29.33
C SER A 436 -66.84 -161.39 -28.34
N ARG A 437 -65.83 -160.54 -28.66
CA ARG A 437 -65.63 -159.09 -28.29
C ARG A 437 -65.17 -158.56 -26.87
N ASN A 438 -64.04 -157.81 -26.92
CA ASN A 438 -63.80 -156.36 -26.53
C ASN A 438 -63.54 -155.82 -25.08
N ALA A 439 -62.90 -154.62 -25.07
CA ALA A 439 -62.76 -153.55 -24.01
C ALA A 439 -61.42 -153.52 -23.21
N THR A 440 -60.86 -152.44 -22.60
CA THR A 440 -60.93 -150.93 -22.61
C THR A 440 -59.84 -150.36 -21.63
N SER A 441 -59.37 -149.09 -21.56
CA SER A 441 -59.01 -148.01 -22.53
C SER A 441 -58.60 -146.69 -21.80
N SER A 442 -57.38 -146.13 -21.97
CA SER A 442 -56.87 -144.88 -21.33
C SER A 442 -55.47 -144.48 -21.91
N ARG A 443 -54.86 -143.27 -21.83
CA ARG A 443 -55.26 -141.82 -21.92
C ARG A 443 -53.94 -140.98 -22.00
N GLY A 444 -53.91 -139.79 -22.63
CA GLY A 444 -52.69 -138.92 -22.67
C GLY A 444 -52.91 -137.50 -23.26
N ILE A 445 -51.94 -136.58 -23.07
CA ILE A 445 -51.92 -135.16 -23.53
C ILE A 445 -50.53 -134.86 -24.16
N SER A 446 -50.43 -133.88 -25.08
CA SER A 446 -49.31 -133.73 -26.02
C SER A 446 -48.31 -132.59 -25.71
N LEU A 447 -47.04 -132.84 -26.03
CA LEU A 447 -45.88 -131.96 -25.78
C LEU A 447 -46.00 -130.53 -26.38
N ALA A 448 -46.72 -130.37 -27.49
CA ALA A 448 -46.90 -129.08 -28.14
C ALA A 448 -47.57 -128.03 -27.22
N GLU A 449 -48.46 -128.48 -26.33
CA GLU A 449 -49.23 -127.61 -25.43
C GLU A 449 -48.37 -127.08 -24.26
N GLN A 450 -47.26 -127.73 -23.94
CA GLN A 450 -46.25 -127.20 -23.01
C GLN A 450 -45.36 -126.12 -23.63
N PHE A 451 -45.08 -126.20 -24.93
CA PHE A 451 -44.27 -125.18 -25.63
C PHE A 451 -45.01 -123.84 -25.78
N ILE A 452 -46.32 -123.87 -26.02
CA ILE A 452 -47.15 -122.66 -26.15
C ILE A 452 -47.14 -121.86 -24.83
N ARG A 453 -47.41 -122.52 -23.69
CA ARG A 453 -47.40 -121.88 -22.36
C ARG A 453 -46.04 -121.30 -21.96
N PHE A 454 -44.93 -121.82 -22.50
CA PHE A 454 -43.61 -121.25 -22.22
C PHE A 454 -43.43 -119.87 -22.89
N LEU A 455 -43.83 -119.76 -24.17
CA LEU A 455 -43.74 -118.52 -24.94
C LEU A 455 -44.71 -117.43 -24.45
N GLU A 456 -45.88 -117.82 -23.97
CA GLU A 456 -46.85 -116.91 -23.35
C GLU A 456 -46.26 -116.26 -22.08
N ASN A 457 -45.63 -117.05 -21.20
CA ASN A 457 -45.08 -116.57 -19.92
C ASN A 457 -43.86 -115.63 -20.06
N GLU A 458 -43.00 -115.80 -21.06
CA GLU A 458 -41.79 -114.96 -21.22
C GLU A 458 -42.11 -113.58 -21.81
N SER A 459 -43.25 -113.45 -22.50
CA SER A 459 -43.61 -112.26 -23.29
C SER A 459 -44.11 -111.06 -22.47
N GLU A 460 -44.53 -111.23 -21.21
CA GLU A 460 -45.13 -110.15 -20.41
C GLU A 460 -44.10 -109.24 -19.71
N SER A 461 -42.83 -109.66 -19.59
CA SER A 461 -41.82 -108.99 -18.75
C SER A 461 -41.16 -107.74 -19.36
N ALA A 462 -41.64 -107.25 -20.51
CA ALA A 462 -41.02 -106.15 -21.26
C ALA A 462 -41.86 -104.85 -21.35
N SER A 463 -43.02 -104.77 -20.67
CA SER A 463 -44.04 -103.74 -20.94
C SER A 463 -44.28 -102.68 -19.84
N THR A 464 -43.36 -102.50 -18.88
CA THR A 464 -43.48 -101.45 -17.84
C THR A 464 -42.13 -100.83 -17.45
N ALA A 465 -41.65 -99.87 -18.25
CA ALA A 465 -40.70 -98.84 -17.83
C ALA A 465 -41.00 -97.52 -18.59
N PRO A 466 -40.82 -96.32 -18.00
CA PRO A 466 -41.57 -95.13 -18.46
C PRO A 466 -40.93 -94.37 -19.62
N HIS A 467 -41.78 -93.77 -20.46
CA HIS A 467 -41.37 -92.77 -21.44
C HIS A 467 -40.82 -91.50 -20.77
N LEU A 468 -39.65 -91.02 -21.22
CA LEU A 468 -39.16 -89.68 -20.91
C LEU A 468 -39.83 -88.65 -21.85
N PRO A 469 -40.35 -87.52 -21.34
CA PRO A 469 -40.94 -86.48 -22.18
C PRO A 469 -39.85 -85.65 -22.90
N VAL A 470 -39.95 -85.57 -24.21
CA VAL A 470 -39.14 -84.64 -25.04
C VAL A 470 -39.97 -83.39 -25.31
N THR A 471 -39.58 -82.25 -24.72
CA THR A 471 -40.13 -80.92 -25.03
C THR A 471 -39.14 -80.10 -25.85
N ALA A 472 -39.64 -79.30 -26.79
CA ALA A 472 -38.83 -78.59 -27.79
C ALA A 472 -38.23 -77.27 -27.26
N PRO A 473 -37.10 -76.78 -27.83
CA PRO A 473 -36.46 -75.52 -27.44
C PRO A 473 -36.73 -74.34 -28.41
N GLU A 474 -37.20 -73.21 -27.90
CA GLU A 474 -37.23 -71.87 -28.55
C GLU A 474 -37.62 -70.79 -27.50
N PRO A 475 -37.38 -69.46 -27.69
CA PRO A 475 -36.08 -68.87 -28.04
C PRO A 475 -35.75 -67.53 -27.32
N THR A 476 -34.45 -67.27 -27.01
CA THR A 476 -33.84 -65.93 -26.72
C THR A 476 -34.31 -65.17 -25.43
N PRO A 477 -33.67 -64.05 -24.97
CA PRO A 477 -32.50 -63.30 -25.50
C PRO A 477 -31.40 -62.85 -24.49
N GLY A 478 -30.14 -63.27 -24.72
CA GLY A 478 -28.90 -62.49 -24.42
C GLY A 478 -28.56 -62.08 -22.97
N PRO A 479 -27.53 -61.23 -22.75
CA PRO A 479 -26.54 -60.70 -23.71
C PRO A 479 -25.15 -61.39 -23.60
N SER A 480 -24.23 -61.03 -24.51
CA SER A 480 -22.88 -61.62 -24.63
C SER A 480 -21.80 -60.85 -23.88
N ILE A 481 -20.73 -61.54 -23.46
CA ILE A 481 -19.50 -60.95 -22.90
C ILE A 481 -18.44 -60.88 -24.00
N THR A 482 -17.92 -59.68 -24.27
CA THR A 482 -16.74 -59.45 -25.12
C THR A 482 -15.75 -58.52 -24.40
N PRO A 483 -14.46 -58.90 -24.24
CA PRO A 483 -13.47 -58.05 -23.60
C PRO A 483 -13.00 -56.91 -24.54
N PRO A 484 -12.81 -55.68 -24.04
CA PRO A 484 -12.29 -54.57 -24.85
C PRO A 484 -10.78 -54.69 -25.10
N GLN A 485 -10.31 -54.17 -26.23
CA GLN A 485 -8.89 -54.15 -26.58
C GLN A 485 -8.13 -52.99 -25.91
N ILE A 486 -6.85 -53.21 -25.64
CA ILE A 486 -5.90 -52.16 -25.24
C ILE A 486 -5.58 -51.31 -26.47
N VAL A 487 -5.92 -50.02 -26.44
CA VAL A 487 -5.53 -49.05 -27.47
C VAL A 487 -4.33 -48.26 -26.98
N LEU A 488 -3.16 -48.53 -27.57
CA LEU A 488 -1.99 -47.67 -27.46
C LEU A 488 -2.20 -46.41 -28.33
N SER A 489 -1.87 -45.24 -27.79
CA SER A 489 -1.78 -43.99 -28.55
C SER A 489 -0.70 -43.11 -27.94
N ALA A 490 0.46 -43.09 -28.59
CA ALA A 490 1.58 -42.24 -28.20
C ALA A 490 1.48 -40.89 -28.91
N SER A 491 1.82 -39.81 -28.23
CA SER A 491 2.00 -38.48 -28.82
C SER A 491 3.08 -37.71 -28.07
N GLN A 492 4.18 -37.48 -28.77
CA GLN A 492 5.26 -36.54 -28.43
C GLN A 492 4.81 -35.08 -28.78
N PRO A 493 5.53 -33.99 -28.39
CA PRO A 493 6.98 -33.94 -28.19
C PRO A 493 7.52 -33.13 -26.98
N SER A 494 8.86 -33.17 -26.90
CA SER A 494 9.79 -32.56 -25.96
C SER A 494 9.89 -31.03 -25.98
N SER A 495 10.33 -30.45 -24.85
CA SER A 495 11.17 -29.24 -24.82
C SER A 495 11.93 -29.10 -23.49
N LEU A 496 13.28 -29.04 -23.56
CA LEU A 496 14.25 -28.25 -22.74
C LEU A 496 14.10 -28.26 -21.20
N ASP A 497 15.11 -28.71 -20.43
CA ASP A 497 16.33 -27.96 -19.99
C ASP A 497 16.03 -26.78 -19.03
N ALA A 498 16.74 -26.55 -17.91
CA ALA A 498 17.81 -27.33 -17.26
C ALA A 498 18.07 -26.88 -15.80
N GLU A 499 18.77 -27.73 -15.03
CA GLU A 499 19.71 -27.40 -13.93
C GLU A 499 19.31 -26.66 -12.62
N LEU A 500 20.20 -26.87 -11.61
CA LEU A 500 20.52 -26.07 -10.41
C LEU A 500 19.75 -26.26 -9.07
N ILE A 501 20.55 -26.68 -8.08
CA ILE A 501 20.59 -26.28 -6.66
C ILE A 501 19.63 -26.96 -5.67
N GLU A 502 20.14 -28.08 -5.16
CA GLU A 502 20.59 -28.29 -3.76
C GLU A 502 19.59 -28.28 -2.59
N GLN A 503 19.76 -29.28 -1.73
CA GLN A 503 18.97 -29.55 -0.53
C GLN A 503 19.51 -28.78 0.68
N ASN A 504 18.70 -27.96 1.36
CA ASN A 504 18.94 -27.66 2.79
C ASN A 504 17.73 -27.10 3.55
N LEU A 505 16.85 -27.98 4.04
CA LEU A 505 15.85 -27.63 5.05
C LEU A 505 15.68 -28.75 6.08
N ASN A 506 16.37 -28.60 7.22
CA ASN A 506 16.13 -29.39 8.43
C ASN A 506 14.96 -28.78 9.23
N PRO A 507 13.98 -29.56 9.70
CA PRO A 507 12.81 -29.03 10.40
C PRO A 507 13.13 -28.66 11.86
N THR A 508 13.08 -27.37 12.20
CA THR A 508 13.01 -26.93 13.61
C THR A 508 11.56 -26.72 14.00
N THR A 509 11.01 -27.65 14.77
CA THR A 509 9.69 -27.51 15.39
C THR A 509 9.72 -26.40 16.46
N ARG A 510 8.78 -25.46 16.37
CA ARG A 510 8.39 -24.61 17.51
C ARG A 510 6.88 -24.53 17.60
N PHE A 511 6.38 -24.85 18.79
CA PHE A 511 4.97 -24.69 19.15
C PHE A 511 4.55 -23.23 19.04
N LEU A 512 3.34 -23.00 18.54
CA LEU A 512 2.59 -21.77 18.79
C LEU A 512 1.96 -21.88 20.17
N ASP A 513 2.29 -20.97 21.08
CA ASP A 513 1.41 -20.62 22.20
C ASP A 513 0.91 -19.19 21.99
N THR A 514 -0.38 -19.05 21.76
CA THR A 514 -1.06 -17.80 21.39
C THR A 514 -1.95 -17.33 22.52
N SER A 515 -1.44 -16.46 23.40
CA SER A 515 -2.31 -15.77 24.36
C SER A 515 -1.94 -14.34 24.78
N ARG A 516 -2.89 -13.46 24.45
CA ARG A 516 -3.48 -12.40 25.30
C ARG A 516 -2.76 -11.05 25.48
N ARG A 517 -3.51 -10.04 24.99
CA ARG A 517 -3.83 -8.75 25.64
C ARG A 517 -2.70 -7.73 25.79
N ARG A 518 -2.69 -6.76 24.85
CA ARG A 518 -2.50 -5.35 25.21
C ARG A 518 -3.86 -4.66 25.24
N ALA A 519 -4.22 -4.05 26.38
CA ALA A 519 -5.39 -3.18 26.47
C ALA A 519 -4.95 -1.74 26.19
N ILE A 520 -5.45 -1.14 25.11
CA ILE A 520 -5.21 0.28 24.83
C ILE A 520 -6.18 1.10 25.67
N LYS A 521 -5.64 1.93 26.58
CA LYS A 521 -6.41 2.80 27.47
C LYS A 521 -6.29 4.26 27.01
N THR A 522 -7.03 4.60 25.96
CA THR A 522 -7.21 6.00 25.56
C THR A 522 -7.82 6.80 26.72
N LYS A 523 -7.17 7.91 27.10
CA LYS A 523 -7.60 8.77 28.20
C LYS A 523 -7.79 10.19 27.68
N GLN A 524 -8.93 10.44 27.06
CA GLN A 524 -9.33 11.76 26.61
C GLN A 524 -10.23 12.40 27.67
N ASN A 525 -9.75 13.50 28.24
CA ASN A 525 -10.45 14.52 29.04
C ASN A 525 -9.33 15.46 29.52
N GLY A 526 -9.30 16.75 29.20
CA GLY A 526 -10.44 17.62 28.89
C GLY A 526 -10.58 18.61 30.04
N LYS A 527 -9.92 19.75 29.92
CA LYS A 527 -9.97 20.87 30.86
C LYS A 527 -9.82 22.19 30.10
N ASN A 528 -10.60 23.14 30.58
CA ASN A 528 -10.64 24.60 30.35
C ASN A 528 -9.36 25.20 29.79
#